data_AF-A0A936T884-F1
#
_entry.id   AF-A0A936T884-F1
#
_cell.length_a   1.000
_cell.length_b   1.000
_cell.length_c   1.000
_cell.angle_alpha   90.00
_cell.angle_beta   90.00
_cell.angle_gamma   90.00
#
_symmetry.space_group_name_H-M   'P 1'
#
loop_
_entity.id
_entity.type
_entity.pdbx_description
1 polymer ?
#
loop_
_entity_poly.entity_id
_entity_poly.type
_entity_poly.pdbx_seq_one_letter_code
_entity_poly.pdbx_strand_id
1 'polypeptide(L)'
;MALPTINDVQLVEPVLTNMMVGYRQSAANFVAGRAFPSVPVNSGQRLFAKLTKKYFFTDGLRDRAPGDPFARLEFGVDKGTYATRQFAADYALADEVRANSQIPMELERVAIEFLAQKSLLRKELQFAADFMKTGVWGTDLATARKWNNASDGDPIGDILLASDAISGATGYVPNTLIIGYDAYRALMIHPDVVDRLKYVMATTDALVASSLPSVLGVNQILVCRANYDATNEASTFAATPIISDKALLIYNNPGAGIFDATAGKTFTWAAGGGEGTIYRYRDDARHADVLQHKEQWDQCVVAADLGYFWSDVIE
;
A
#
# COMPACT_ATOMS: atom_id res chain seq x y z
N MET A 1 56.78 30.10 -29.61
CA MET A 1 55.68 30.06 -28.62
C MET A 1 54.61 29.15 -29.19
N ALA A 2 54.36 28.01 -28.55
CA ALA A 2 53.32 27.07 -29.00
C ALA A 2 51.94 27.71 -28.77
N LEU A 3 51.06 27.68 -29.79
CA LEU A 3 49.68 28.10 -29.62
C LEU A 3 48.96 27.09 -28.69
N PRO A 4 48.15 27.55 -27.72
CA PRO A 4 47.35 26.66 -26.90
C PRO A 4 46.39 25.87 -27.81
N THR A 5 46.35 24.55 -27.61
CA THR A 5 45.45 23.68 -28.37
C THR A 5 44.06 23.73 -27.75
N ILE A 6 43.03 23.33 -28.50
CA ILE A 6 41.63 23.29 -28.02
C ILE A 6 41.47 22.55 -26.67
N ASN A 7 42.38 21.63 -26.36
CA ASN A 7 42.40 20.86 -25.11
C ASN A 7 42.95 21.64 -23.89
N ASP A 8 43.65 22.77 -24.08
CA ASP A 8 44.17 23.60 -22.98
C ASP A 8 43.15 24.65 -22.49
N VAL A 9 42.01 24.81 -23.18
CA VAL A 9 40.95 25.81 -22.89
C VAL A 9 39.72 25.17 -22.24
N GLN A 10 39.60 23.84 -22.28
CA GLN A 10 38.50 23.13 -21.64
C GLN A 10 38.89 22.83 -20.19
N LEU A 11 38.45 23.67 -19.25
CA LEU A 11 38.37 23.27 -17.85
C LEU A 11 37.62 21.92 -17.79
N VAL A 12 38.25 20.93 -17.14
CA VAL A 12 37.67 19.72 -16.53
C VAL A 12 36.28 19.37 -17.07
N GLU A 13 36.25 18.38 -17.96
CA GLU A 13 35.07 17.70 -18.54
C GLU A 13 33.71 18.27 -18.07
N PRO A 14 32.98 19.02 -18.92
CA PRO A 14 31.65 19.49 -18.55
C PRO A 14 30.78 18.27 -18.26
N VAL A 15 30.38 18.11 -17.00
CA VAL A 15 29.42 17.09 -16.59
C VAL A 15 28.20 17.25 -17.47
N LEU A 16 27.71 16.13 -18.04
CA LEU A 16 26.54 16.14 -18.90
C LEU A 16 25.34 16.72 -18.13
N THR A 17 25.04 18.00 -18.38
CA THR A 17 23.99 18.77 -17.69
C THR A 17 22.59 18.18 -17.88
N ASN A 18 22.43 17.26 -18.85
CA ASN A 18 21.15 16.66 -19.23
C ASN A 18 20.97 15.20 -18.79
N MET A 19 21.93 14.58 -18.08
CA MET A 19 21.82 13.18 -17.66
C MET A 19 22.16 12.99 -16.20
N MET A 20 21.11 12.86 -15.38
CA MET A 20 21.20 12.42 -14.00
C MET A 20 20.32 11.18 -13.85
N VAL A 21 20.92 10.06 -13.42
CA VAL A 21 20.22 8.78 -13.26
C VAL A 21 19.85 8.61 -11.79
N GLY A 22 18.55 8.76 -11.48
CA GLY A 22 17.99 8.47 -10.17
C GLY A 22 17.27 7.12 -10.17
N TYR A 23 17.78 6.15 -9.40
CA TYR A 23 17.08 4.89 -9.19
C TYR A 23 15.91 5.09 -8.21
N ARG A 24 14.72 5.34 -8.75
CA ARG A 24 13.48 5.47 -7.98
C ARG A 24 12.51 4.33 -8.28
N GLN A 25 11.76 3.91 -7.27
CA GLN A 25 10.68 2.95 -7.47
C GLN A 25 9.43 3.69 -7.95
N SER A 26 8.71 3.09 -8.90
CA SER A 26 7.44 3.64 -9.37
C SER A 26 6.42 3.64 -8.23
N ALA A 27 5.65 4.73 -8.11
CA ALA A 27 4.56 4.83 -7.14
C ALA A 27 3.54 3.68 -7.26
N ALA A 28 3.38 3.12 -8.47
CA ALA A 28 2.48 2.00 -8.74
C ALA A 28 2.91 0.67 -8.09
N ASN A 29 4.19 0.54 -7.69
CA ASN A 29 4.71 -0.65 -7.03
C ASN A 29 4.37 -0.71 -5.53
N PHE A 30 3.92 0.41 -4.95
CA PHE A 30 3.49 0.52 -3.57
C PHE A 30 1.99 0.23 -3.46
N VAL A 31 1.60 -0.51 -2.43
CA VAL A 31 0.23 -1.02 -2.26
C VAL A 31 -0.47 -0.34 -1.09
N ALA A 32 0.25 0.10 -0.05
CA ALA A 32 -0.32 0.59 1.20
C ALA A 32 -1.39 1.69 1.01
N GLY A 33 -1.13 2.69 0.15
CA GLY A 33 -2.07 3.78 -0.11
C GLY A 33 -3.31 3.38 -0.94
N ARG A 34 -3.24 2.25 -1.66
CA ARG A 34 -4.36 1.71 -2.46
C ARG A 34 -5.16 0.66 -1.69
N ALA A 35 -4.50 -0.08 -0.81
CA ALA A 35 -5.11 -1.10 0.04
C ALA A 35 -6.12 -0.49 1.01
N PHE A 36 -5.79 0.66 1.62
CA PHE A 36 -6.66 1.34 2.58
C PHE A 36 -6.98 2.77 2.14
N PRO A 37 -8.26 3.10 1.92
CA PRO A 37 -8.67 4.44 1.53
C PRO A 37 -8.37 5.43 2.65
N SER A 38 -7.95 6.64 2.29
CA SER A 38 -7.65 7.70 3.24
C SER A 38 -8.92 8.37 3.74
N VAL A 39 -9.00 8.60 5.04
CA VAL A 39 -10.10 9.32 5.69
C VAL A 39 -9.51 10.47 6.52
N PRO A 40 -9.83 11.72 6.17
CA PRO A 40 -9.37 12.85 6.95
C PRO A 40 -10.07 12.88 8.31
N VAL A 41 -9.29 13.03 9.37
CA VAL A 41 -9.77 13.18 10.75
C VAL A 41 -9.48 14.58 11.26
N ASN A 42 -10.26 15.05 12.23
CA ASN A 42 -10.10 16.38 12.83
C ASN A 42 -9.16 16.40 14.04
N SER A 43 -8.80 15.23 14.58
CA SER A 43 -7.92 15.10 15.75
C SER A 43 -7.01 13.89 15.61
N GLY A 44 -5.78 14.02 16.12
CA GLY A 44 -4.72 13.02 15.93
C GLY A 44 -4.82 11.77 16.79
N GLN A 45 -5.61 11.77 17.86
CA GLN A 45 -5.89 10.58 18.68
C GLN A 45 -7.36 10.56 19.07
N ARG A 46 -8.09 9.51 18.70
CA ARG A 46 -9.47 9.34 19.15
C ARG A 46 -9.99 7.93 19.00
N LEU A 47 -11.19 7.73 19.51
CA LEU A 47 -12.00 6.56 19.28
C LEU A 47 -12.90 6.79 18.07
N PHE A 48 -13.13 5.73 17.31
CA PHE A 48 -14.17 5.68 16.29
C PHE A 48 -15.22 4.64 16.68
N ALA A 49 -16.48 4.96 16.43
CA ALA A 49 -17.60 4.06 16.72
C ALA A 49 -17.71 2.99 15.62
N LYS A 50 -17.87 1.74 16.03
CA LYS A 50 -18.21 0.60 15.17
C LYS A 50 -19.59 0.11 15.59
N LEU A 51 -20.52 -0.06 14.66
CA LEU A 51 -21.78 -0.70 15.01
C LEU A 51 -21.55 -2.21 15.15
N THR A 52 -22.11 -2.83 16.18
CA THR A 52 -21.91 -4.25 16.41
C THR A 52 -22.61 -5.07 15.32
N LYS A 53 -21.82 -5.82 14.57
CA LYS A 53 -22.23 -6.66 13.44
C LYS A 53 -23.50 -7.48 13.71
N LYS A 54 -23.56 -8.19 14.85
CA LYS A 54 -24.64 -9.12 15.20
C LYS A 54 -26.05 -8.51 15.05
N TYR A 55 -26.25 -7.25 15.40
CA TYR A 55 -27.58 -6.61 15.34
C TYR A 55 -28.12 -6.44 13.92
N PHE A 56 -27.23 -6.38 12.91
CA PHE A 56 -27.63 -6.28 11.51
C PHE A 56 -27.94 -7.64 10.85
N PHE A 57 -27.51 -8.75 11.44
CA PHE A 57 -27.74 -10.10 10.91
C PHE A 57 -28.87 -10.85 11.63
N THR A 58 -29.35 -10.32 12.75
CA THR A 58 -30.50 -10.88 13.46
C THR A 58 -31.80 -10.34 12.90
N ASP A 59 -32.75 -11.22 12.60
CA ASP A 59 -34.13 -10.79 12.37
C ASP A 59 -34.76 -10.35 13.70
N GLY A 60 -35.29 -9.13 13.69
CA GLY A 60 -35.99 -8.53 14.83
C GLY A 60 -37.39 -8.06 14.48
N LEU A 61 -37.82 -8.18 13.22
CA LEU A 61 -39.17 -7.82 12.83
C LEU A 61 -40.14 -8.88 13.34
N ARG A 62 -41.33 -8.44 13.72
CA ARG A 62 -42.41 -9.31 14.20
C ARG A 62 -43.68 -8.99 13.44
N ASP A 63 -44.47 -10.02 13.18
CA ASP A 63 -45.81 -9.86 12.63
C ASP A 63 -46.63 -8.98 13.57
N ARG A 64 -47.28 -7.97 12.99
CA ARG A 64 -48.04 -6.98 13.74
C ARG A 64 -49.48 -6.98 13.26
N ALA A 65 -50.42 -7.11 14.20
CA ALA A 65 -51.83 -6.88 13.91
C ALA A 65 -52.12 -5.37 13.72
N PRO A 66 -53.05 -5.00 12.82
CA PRO A 66 -53.45 -3.60 12.66
C PRO A 66 -53.92 -3.00 13.99
N GLY A 67 -53.18 -2.01 14.52
CA GLY A 67 -53.48 -1.32 15.78
C GLY A 67 -52.47 -1.52 16.91
N ASP A 68 -51.66 -2.59 16.89
CA ASP A 68 -50.68 -2.87 17.97
C ASP A 68 -49.49 -1.89 18.00
N PRO A 69 -48.74 -1.73 19.09
CA PRO A 69 -47.50 -0.95 19.07
C PRO A 69 -46.39 -1.61 18.23
N PHE A 70 -45.50 -0.80 17.64
CA PHE A 70 -44.33 -1.31 16.92
C PHE A 70 -43.29 -1.91 17.87
N ALA A 71 -42.67 -3.02 17.46
CA ALA A 71 -41.48 -3.55 18.14
C ALA A 71 -40.29 -2.58 17.94
N ARG A 72 -39.62 -2.21 19.04
CA ARG A 72 -38.44 -1.34 19.00
C ARG A 72 -37.19 -2.20 18.83
N LEU A 73 -36.40 -1.88 17.81
CA LEU A 73 -35.07 -2.46 17.60
C LEU A 73 -34.01 -1.52 18.15
N GLU A 74 -32.99 -2.09 18.76
CA GLU A 74 -31.87 -1.37 19.35
C GLU A 74 -30.56 -1.89 18.71
N PHE A 75 -29.53 -1.06 18.71
CA PHE A 75 -28.22 -1.42 18.20
C PHE A 75 -27.13 -1.11 19.22
N GLY A 76 -26.13 -2.00 19.30
CA GLY A 76 -24.92 -1.78 20.08
C GLY A 76 -23.87 -0.98 19.31
N VAL A 77 -23.10 -0.17 20.04
CA VAL A 77 -21.94 0.56 19.51
C VAL A 77 -20.69 0.07 20.23
N ASP A 78 -19.77 -0.50 19.47
CA ASP A 78 -18.41 -0.82 19.87
C ASP A 78 -17.44 0.33 19.51
N LYS A 79 -16.22 0.32 20.04
CA LYS A 79 -15.25 1.40 19.86
C LYS A 79 -13.91 0.85 19.36
N GLY A 80 -13.45 1.36 18.23
CA GLY A 80 -12.05 1.24 17.79
C GLY A 80 -11.24 2.46 18.22
N THR A 81 -9.92 2.32 18.29
CA THR A 81 -8.98 3.41 18.59
C THR A 81 -8.06 3.66 17.40
N TYR A 82 -7.70 4.92 17.17
CA TYR A 82 -6.63 5.29 16.23
C TYR A 82 -5.70 6.33 16.87
N ALA A 83 -4.44 6.31 16.48
CA ALA A 83 -3.41 7.23 16.95
C ALA A 83 -2.46 7.60 15.79
N THR A 84 -2.76 8.73 15.13
CA THR A 84 -1.92 9.27 14.05
C THR A 84 -0.54 9.67 14.55
N ARG A 85 0.49 9.18 13.85
CA ARG A 85 1.89 9.52 14.10
C ARG A 85 2.38 10.47 13.02
N GLN A 86 3.14 11.48 13.43
CA GLN A 86 3.75 12.42 12.50
C GLN A 86 5.08 11.83 12.00
N PHE A 87 5.22 11.74 10.69
CA PHE A 87 6.47 11.40 10.02
C PHE A 87 6.96 12.64 9.26
N ALA A 88 8.20 13.02 9.48
CA ALA A 88 8.79 14.18 8.83
C ALA A 88 10.27 13.94 8.52
N ALA A 89 10.72 14.53 7.43
CA ALA A 89 12.12 14.54 7.02
C ALA A 89 12.43 15.87 6.33
N ASP A 90 13.64 16.37 6.53
CA ASP A 90 14.14 17.57 5.90
C ASP A 90 15.35 17.28 5.00
N TYR A 91 15.50 18.09 3.96
CA TYR A 91 16.67 18.12 3.11
C TYR A 91 17.15 19.56 3.00
N ALA A 92 18.34 19.82 3.52
CA ALA A 92 18.97 21.13 3.49
C ALA A 92 19.89 21.24 2.28
N LEU A 93 19.59 22.19 1.39
CA LEU A 93 20.45 22.53 0.25
C LEU A 93 21.28 23.78 0.59
N ALA A 94 22.56 23.59 0.88
CA ALA A 94 23.49 24.67 1.16
C ALA A 94 23.80 25.52 -0.08
N ASP A 95 23.98 26.82 0.11
CA ASP A 95 24.26 27.76 -0.99
C ASP A 95 25.54 27.47 -1.75
N GLU A 96 26.58 27.02 -1.06
CA GLU A 96 27.86 26.66 -1.69
C GLU A 96 27.68 25.48 -2.66
N VAL A 97 26.86 24.50 -2.28
CA VAL A 97 26.53 23.34 -3.12
C VAL A 97 25.69 23.79 -4.31
N ARG A 98 24.74 24.70 -4.09
CA ARG A 98 23.94 25.29 -5.18
C ARG A 98 24.79 26.10 -6.15
N ALA A 99 25.69 26.95 -5.66
CA ALA A 99 26.55 27.81 -6.46
C ALA A 99 27.60 27.00 -7.25
N ASN A 100 28.09 25.90 -6.69
CA ASN A 100 28.99 24.97 -7.37
C ASN A 100 28.27 24.02 -8.33
N SER A 101 26.95 23.84 -8.17
CA SER A 101 26.16 23.01 -9.08
C SER A 101 25.95 23.73 -10.41
N GLN A 102 26.28 23.05 -11.51
CA GLN A 102 25.98 23.55 -12.86
C GLN A 102 24.50 23.37 -13.23
N ILE A 103 23.67 22.79 -12.34
CA ILE A 103 22.25 22.48 -12.55
C ILE A 103 21.38 22.77 -11.31
N PRO A 104 21.23 24.04 -10.89
CA PRO A 104 20.64 24.38 -9.59
C PRO A 104 19.17 23.97 -9.45
N MET A 105 18.37 24.06 -10.53
CA MET A 105 16.93 23.82 -10.48
C MET A 105 16.56 22.32 -10.50
N GLU A 106 17.47 21.45 -10.97
CA GLU A 106 17.29 19.99 -10.88
C GLU A 106 17.41 19.51 -9.43
N LEU A 107 18.31 20.09 -8.63
CA LEU A 107 18.65 19.58 -7.31
C LEU A 107 17.51 19.71 -6.30
N GLU A 108 16.73 20.79 -6.36
CA GLU A 108 15.51 20.93 -5.56
C GLU A 108 14.44 19.91 -5.94
N ARG A 109 14.27 19.64 -7.24
CA ARG A 109 13.34 18.61 -7.73
C ARG A 109 13.76 17.23 -7.24
N VAL A 110 15.05 16.91 -7.28
CA VAL A 110 15.59 15.66 -6.74
C VAL A 110 15.31 15.53 -5.26
N ALA A 111 15.52 16.59 -4.49
CA ALA A 111 15.24 16.59 -3.06
C ALA A 111 13.75 16.31 -2.77
N ILE A 112 12.84 16.92 -3.53
CA ILE A 112 11.39 16.66 -3.42
C ILE A 112 11.06 15.20 -3.74
N GLU A 113 11.57 14.69 -4.86
CA GLU A 113 11.33 13.32 -5.28
C GLU A 113 11.91 12.31 -4.29
N PHE A 114 13.08 12.59 -3.72
CA PHE A 114 13.71 11.79 -2.68
C PHE A 114 12.84 11.72 -1.42
N LEU A 115 12.38 12.87 -0.91
CA LEU A 115 11.50 12.95 0.26
C LEU A 115 10.19 12.19 0.01
N ALA A 116 9.58 12.37 -1.17
CA ALA A 116 8.36 11.66 -1.55
C ALA A 116 8.58 10.13 -1.59
N GLN A 117 9.70 9.67 -2.14
CA GLN A 117 10.01 8.24 -2.19
C GLN A 117 10.23 7.65 -0.80
N LYS A 118 10.89 8.38 0.12
CA LYS A 118 11.06 7.95 1.52
C LYS A 118 9.72 7.85 2.25
N SER A 119 8.79 8.76 1.99
CA SER A 119 7.42 8.71 2.54
C SER A 119 6.66 7.47 2.06
N LEU A 120 6.66 7.19 0.75
CA LEU A 120 6.01 6.00 0.19
C LEU A 120 6.58 4.70 0.77
N LEU A 121 7.91 4.63 0.88
CA LEU A 121 8.59 3.47 1.45
C LEU A 121 8.23 3.26 2.92
N ARG A 122 8.14 4.34 3.71
CA ARG A 122 7.73 4.26 5.12
C ARG A 122 6.29 3.73 5.26
N LYS A 123 5.36 4.20 4.43
CA LYS A 123 3.97 3.71 4.40
C LYS A 123 3.91 2.21 4.10
N GLU A 124 4.69 1.73 3.15
CA GLU A 124 4.72 0.31 2.76
C GLU A 124 5.34 -0.58 3.84
N LEU A 125 6.46 -0.16 4.44
CA LEU A 125 7.09 -0.90 5.54
C LEU A 125 6.17 -1.03 6.75
N GLN A 126 5.48 0.06 7.12
CA GLN A 126 4.52 0.04 8.22
C GLN A 126 3.35 -0.89 7.88
N PHE A 127 2.83 -0.81 6.65
CA PHE A 127 1.74 -1.66 6.20
C PHE A 127 2.12 -3.15 6.28
N ALA A 128 3.29 -3.52 5.77
CA ALA A 128 3.75 -4.90 5.81
C ALA A 128 3.97 -5.40 7.25
N ALA A 129 4.51 -4.56 8.14
CA ALA A 129 4.74 -4.93 9.54
C ALA A 129 3.45 -5.07 10.36
N ASP A 130 2.44 -4.24 10.06
CA ASP A 130 1.21 -4.20 10.85
C ASP A 130 0.13 -5.14 10.33
N PHE A 131 0.01 -5.31 9.02
CA PHE A 131 -1.11 -6.04 8.39
C PHE A 131 -0.73 -7.35 7.71
N MET A 132 0.52 -7.51 7.26
CA MET A 132 0.98 -8.74 6.60
C MET A 132 1.58 -9.73 7.61
N LYS A 133 0.82 -10.00 8.69
CA LYS A 133 1.16 -10.94 9.76
C LYS A 133 -0.09 -11.66 10.28
N THR A 134 0.12 -12.80 10.92
CA THR A 134 -0.95 -13.54 11.60
C THR A 134 -1.42 -12.81 12.87
N GLY A 135 -2.64 -13.08 13.29
CA GLY A 135 -3.31 -12.49 14.46
C GLY A 135 -4.01 -11.16 14.20
N VAL A 136 -4.12 -10.72 12.94
CA VAL A 136 -4.70 -9.42 12.56
C VAL A 136 -6.06 -9.55 11.91
N TRP A 137 -6.26 -10.62 11.12
CA TRP A 137 -7.44 -10.81 10.29
C TRP A 137 -8.37 -11.89 10.87
N GLY A 138 -9.60 -11.94 10.37
CA GLY A 138 -10.61 -12.88 10.86
C GLY A 138 -10.22 -14.35 10.63
N THR A 139 -9.41 -14.62 9.62
CA THR A 139 -8.83 -15.95 9.37
C THR A 139 -7.43 -15.81 8.79
N ASP A 140 -6.48 -16.50 9.41
CA ASP A 140 -5.09 -16.55 9.00
C ASP A 140 -4.67 -18.00 8.69
N LEU A 141 -4.12 -18.25 7.51
CA LEU A 141 -3.49 -19.52 7.16
C LEU A 141 -1.98 -19.41 7.25
N ALA A 142 -1.43 -20.05 8.29
CA ALA A 142 0.00 -20.20 8.47
C ALA A 142 0.62 -21.30 7.58
N THR A 143 -0.18 -22.33 7.27
CA THR A 143 0.22 -23.50 6.47
C THR A 143 -0.74 -23.63 5.29
N ALA A 144 -0.57 -22.77 4.30
CA ALA A 144 -1.32 -22.84 3.05
C ALA A 144 -0.72 -23.90 2.11
N ARG A 145 -1.51 -24.36 1.13
CA ARG A 145 -0.95 -25.07 -0.02
C ARG A 145 -0.04 -24.11 -0.78
N LYS A 146 1.09 -24.63 -1.23
CA LYS A 146 2.11 -23.83 -1.91
C LYS A 146 1.68 -23.59 -3.36
N TRP A 147 1.47 -22.34 -3.74
CA TRP A 147 1.00 -21.97 -5.07
C TRP A 147 2.07 -22.12 -6.16
N ASN A 148 3.34 -22.35 -5.79
CA ASN A 148 4.40 -22.71 -6.72
C ASN A 148 4.48 -24.22 -7.01
N ASN A 149 3.76 -25.06 -6.27
CA ASN A 149 3.71 -26.50 -6.52
C ASN A 149 2.60 -26.81 -7.55
N ALA A 150 3.01 -27.17 -8.76
CA ALA A 150 2.13 -27.43 -9.89
C ALA A 150 1.22 -28.69 -9.74
N SER A 151 1.46 -29.56 -8.75
CA SER A 151 0.69 -30.80 -8.57
C SER A 151 -0.32 -30.73 -7.42
N ASP A 152 0.03 -30.08 -6.32
CA ASP A 152 -0.80 -30.00 -5.11
C ASP A 152 -1.31 -28.58 -4.81
N GLY A 153 -0.80 -27.56 -5.52
CA GLY A 153 -1.25 -26.18 -5.39
C GLY A 153 -2.60 -25.97 -6.08
N ASP A 154 -3.57 -25.43 -5.36
CA ASP A 154 -4.84 -24.97 -5.93
C ASP A 154 -5.10 -23.51 -5.51
N PRO A 155 -4.39 -22.54 -6.12
CA PRO A 155 -4.54 -21.13 -5.76
C PRO A 155 -5.95 -20.60 -6.00
N ILE A 156 -6.65 -21.15 -7.00
CA ILE A 156 -8.01 -20.72 -7.34
C ILE A 156 -8.99 -21.21 -6.27
N GLY A 157 -8.92 -22.49 -5.91
CA GLY A 157 -9.73 -23.05 -4.83
C GLY A 157 -9.47 -22.37 -3.50
N ASP A 158 -8.21 -22.09 -3.15
CA ASP A 158 -7.84 -21.37 -1.92
C ASP A 158 -8.49 -19.98 -1.86
N ILE A 159 -8.45 -19.22 -2.97
CA ILE A 159 -9.06 -17.87 -3.04
C ILE A 159 -10.58 -17.94 -2.97
N LEU A 160 -11.22 -18.93 -3.63
CA LEU A 160 -12.67 -19.12 -3.56
C LEU A 160 -13.12 -19.51 -2.15
N LEU A 161 -12.39 -20.40 -1.48
CA LEU A 161 -12.66 -20.77 -0.08
C LEU A 161 -12.51 -19.58 0.86
N ALA A 162 -11.51 -18.73 0.65
CA ALA A 162 -11.35 -17.49 1.40
C ALA A 162 -12.50 -16.50 1.12
N SER A 163 -12.95 -16.41 -0.13
CA SER A 163 -14.12 -15.62 -0.52
C SER A 163 -15.39 -16.09 0.18
N ASP A 164 -15.63 -17.40 0.21
CA ASP A 164 -16.77 -18.00 0.91
C ASP A 164 -16.69 -17.80 2.42
N ALA A 165 -15.50 -17.87 3.01
CA ALA A 165 -15.30 -17.59 4.43
C ALA A 165 -15.63 -16.14 4.79
N ILE A 166 -15.16 -15.17 4.00
CA ILE A 166 -15.46 -13.73 4.20
C ILE A 166 -16.96 -13.47 3.97
N SER A 167 -17.53 -14.01 2.89
CA SER A 167 -18.94 -13.85 2.53
C SER A 167 -19.86 -14.48 3.57
N GLY A 168 -19.56 -15.70 4.03
CA GLY A 168 -20.31 -16.37 5.09
C GLY A 168 -20.23 -15.65 6.42
N ALA A 169 -19.11 -15.00 6.72
CA ALA A 169 -18.97 -14.22 7.94
C ALA A 169 -19.71 -12.87 7.84
N THR A 170 -19.64 -12.16 6.71
CA THR A 170 -19.97 -10.73 6.63
C THR A 170 -21.06 -10.36 5.63
N GLY A 171 -21.48 -11.28 4.76
CA GLY A 171 -22.39 -11.00 3.65
C GLY A 171 -21.78 -10.17 2.52
N TYR A 172 -20.50 -9.78 2.62
CA TYR A 172 -19.78 -9.05 1.58
C TYR A 172 -18.84 -9.98 0.81
N VAL A 173 -18.82 -9.82 -0.50
CA VAL A 173 -17.86 -10.52 -1.37
C VAL A 173 -16.57 -9.70 -1.41
N PRO A 174 -15.40 -10.28 -1.11
CA PRO A 174 -14.13 -9.57 -1.18
C PRO A 174 -13.83 -9.10 -2.61
N ASN A 175 -13.09 -8.00 -2.72
CA ASN A 175 -12.88 -7.36 -4.02
C ASN A 175 -11.40 -7.11 -4.35
N THR A 176 -10.52 -7.12 -3.35
CA THR A 176 -9.14 -6.68 -3.49
C THR A 176 -8.21 -7.77 -2.95
N LEU A 177 -7.36 -8.30 -3.81
CA LEU A 177 -6.32 -9.25 -3.45
C LEU A 177 -4.97 -8.53 -3.44
N ILE A 178 -4.28 -8.51 -2.30
CA ILE A 178 -2.94 -7.95 -2.12
C ILE A 178 -1.96 -9.10 -2.07
N ILE A 179 -0.92 -9.06 -2.91
CA ILE A 179 0.04 -10.15 -3.04
C ILE A 179 1.46 -9.63 -3.20
N GLY A 180 2.42 -10.38 -2.66
CA GLY A 180 3.83 -10.19 -2.95
C GLY A 180 4.18 -10.54 -4.39
N TYR A 181 5.30 -9.99 -4.87
CA TYR A 181 5.72 -10.18 -6.26
C TYR A 181 6.03 -11.64 -6.61
N ASP A 182 6.68 -12.37 -5.71
CA ASP A 182 7.03 -13.77 -5.96
C ASP A 182 5.77 -14.65 -6.01
N ALA A 183 4.77 -14.36 -5.16
CA ALA A 183 3.50 -15.09 -5.15
C ALA A 183 2.72 -14.83 -6.44
N TYR A 184 2.73 -13.57 -6.89
CA TYR A 184 2.15 -13.20 -8.18
C TYR A 184 2.83 -13.92 -9.36
N ARG A 185 4.16 -14.05 -9.35
CA ARG A 185 4.89 -14.78 -10.40
C ARG A 185 4.50 -16.26 -10.40
N ALA A 186 4.36 -16.88 -9.23
CA ALA A 186 3.91 -18.27 -9.10
C ALA A 186 2.50 -18.46 -9.68
N LEU A 187 1.58 -17.53 -9.41
CA LEU A 187 0.22 -17.56 -9.97
C LEU A 187 0.21 -17.45 -11.50
N MET A 188 1.06 -16.61 -12.08
CA MET A 188 1.09 -16.43 -13.55
C MET A 188 1.51 -17.70 -14.31
N ILE A 189 2.37 -18.52 -13.72
CA ILE A 189 2.86 -19.75 -14.35
C ILE A 189 2.07 -21.00 -13.94
N HIS A 190 1.10 -20.87 -13.04
CA HIS A 190 0.38 -22.01 -12.49
C HIS A 190 -0.47 -22.72 -13.56
N PRO A 191 -0.41 -24.06 -13.68
CA PRO A 191 -1.13 -24.81 -14.71
C PRO A 191 -2.63 -24.50 -14.76
N ASP A 192 -3.30 -24.40 -13.60
CA ASP A 192 -4.75 -24.15 -13.55
C ASP A 192 -5.14 -22.76 -14.08
N VAL A 193 -4.29 -21.76 -13.86
CA VAL A 193 -4.50 -20.40 -14.38
C VAL A 193 -4.28 -20.40 -15.88
N VAL A 194 -3.22 -21.05 -16.34
CA VAL A 194 -2.92 -21.18 -17.77
C VAL A 194 -4.02 -21.94 -18.51
N ASP A 195 -4.56 -23.02 -17.94
CA ASP A 195 -5.60 -23.84 -18.58
C ASP A 195 -6.92 -23.08 -18.73
N ARG A 196 -7.31 -22.27 -17.73
CA ARG A 196 -8.49 -21.39 -17.84
C ARG A 196 -8.31 -20.27 -18.88
N LEU A 197 -7.10 -19.76 -19.05
CA LEU A 197 -6.81 -18.69 -20.01
C LEU A 197 -6.54 -19.19 -21.44
N LYS A 198 -6.20 -20.47 -21.59
CA LYS A 198 -5.87 -21.11 -22.87
C LYS A 198 -6.96 -20.93 -23.93
N TYR A 199 -8.22 -20.92 -23.53
CA TYR A 199 -9.36 -20.77 -24.43
C TYR A 199 -9.75 -19.31 -24.73
N VAL A 200 -9.17 -18.32 -24.03
CA VAL A 200 -9.60 -16.91 -24.05
C VAL A 200 -8.73 -16.02 -24.97
N MET A 201 -7.84 -16.59 -25.79
CA MET A 201 -6.96 -15.82 -26.69
C MET A 201 -6.05 -14.82 -25.93
N ALA A 202 -5.58 -15.16 -24.73
CA ALA A 202 -4.57 -14.37 -24.03
C ALA A 202 -3.17 -14.67 -24.61
N THR A 203 -2.82 -14.02 -25.73
CA THR A 203 -1.57 -14.28 -26.45
C THR A 203 -0.33 -13.59 -25.84
N THR A 204 -0.50 -12.74 -24.81
CA THR A 204 0.61 -11.99 -24.18
C THR A 204 0.51 -11.96 -22.66
N ASP A 205 1.65 -11.89 -21.97
CA ASP A 205 1.73 -11.81 -20.49
C ASP A 205 0.95 -10.63 -19.90
N ALA A 206 0.85 -9.51 -20.64
CA ALA A 206 0.07 -8.35 -20.22
C ALA A 206 -1.45 -8.62 -20.22
N LEU A 207 -1.93 -9.43 -21.17
CA LEU A 207 -3.32 -9.89 -21.22
C LEU A 207 -3.61 -10.95 -20.14
N VAL A 208 -2.63 -11.78 -19.81
CA VAL A 208 -2.72 -12.72 -18.66
C VAL A 208 -2.84 -11.95 -17.35
N ALA A 209 -1.98 -10.93 -17.14
CA ALA A 209 -2.02 -10.08 -15.95
C ALA A 209 -3.35 -9.34 -15.77
N SER A 210 -3.96 -8.86 -16.87
CA SER A 210 -5.25 -8.14 -16.82
C SER A 210 -6.47 -9.05 -16.69
N SER A 211 -6.36 -10.31 -17.10
CA SER A 211 -7.43 -11.32 -16.96
C SER A 211 -7.38 -12.09 -15.63
N LEU A 212 -6.24 -12.07 -14.93
CA LEU A 212 -6.05 -12.73 -13.64
C LEU A 212 -7.11 -12.36 -12.58
N PRO A 213 -7.51 -11.07 -12.39
CA PRO A 213 -8.57 -10.73 -11.43
C PRO A 213 -9.89 -11.46 -11.72
N SER A 214 -10.27 -11.52 -12.99
CA SER A 214 -11.49 -12.22 -13.44
C SER A 214 -11.40 -13.73 -13.22
N VAL A 215 -10.23 -14.35 -13.41
CA VAL A 215 -10.03 -15.79 -13.19
C VAL A 215 -10.12 -16.14 -11.70
N LEU A 216 -9.63 -15.26 -10.84
CA LEU A 216 -9.63 -15.42 -9.38
C LEU A 216 -10.93 -14.94 -8.72
N GLY A 217 -11.87 -14.36 -9.49
CA GLY A 217 -13.14 -13.87 -8.96
C GLY A 217 -13.03 -12.61 -8.10
N VAL A 218 -11.98 -11.81 -8.29
CA VAL A 218 -11.73 -10.57 -7.55
C VAL A 218 -11.73 -9.37 -8.50
N ASN A 219 -12.14 -8.20 -8.00
CA ASN A 219 -12.23 -7.00 -8.85
C ASN A 219 -10.86 -6.41 -9.18
N GLN A 220 -9.92 -6.47 -8.23
CA GLN A 220 -8.59 -5.90 -8.40
C GLN A 220 -7.52 -6.70 -7.65
N ILE A 221 -6.34 -6.78 -8.26
CA ILE A 221 -5.14 -7.37 -7.67
C ILE A 221 -4.10 -6.27 -7.48
N LEU A 222 -3.61 -6.12 -6.26
CA LEU A 222 -2.58 -5.17 -5.86
C LEU A 222 -1.27 -5.95 -5.65
N VAL A 223 -0.35 -5.82 -6.59
CA VAL A 223 0.96 -6.49 -6.52
C VAL A 223 1.98 -5.55 -5.91
N CYS A 224 2.53 -5.93 -4.75
CA CYS A 224 3.65 -5.20 -4.16
C CYS A 224 4.94 -5.59 -4.86
N ARG A 225 5.59 -4.62 -5.50
CA ARG A 225 6.92 -4.76 -6.12
C ARG A 225 7.95 -3.85 -5.47
N ALA A 226 7.64 -3.39 -4.26
CA ALA A 226 8.48 -2.48 -3.52
C ALA A 226 9.59 -3.27 -2.82
N ASN A 227 10.83 -2.79 -2.97
CA ASN A 227 12.00 -3.37 -2.32
C ASN A 227 12.56 -2.38 -1.31
N TYR A 228 13.12 -2.89 -0.23
CA TYR A 228 13.76 -2.11 0.81
C TYR A 228 15.14 -2.69 1.12
N ASP A 229 16.11 -1.81 1.32
CA ASP A 229 17.41 -2.17 1.83
C ASP A 229 17.50 -1.71 3.30
N ALA A 230 17.78 -2.65 4.19
CA ALA A 230 17.93 -2.41 5.62
C ALA A 230 19.39 -2.08 6.02
N THR A 231 20.33 -2.12 5.06
CA THR A 231 21.75 -1.86 5.31
C THR A 231 22.08 -0.37 5.23
N ASN A 232 23.13 0.05 5.94
CA ASN A 232 23.63 1.42 5.90
C ASN A 232 24.24 1.74 4.52
N GLU A 233 24.25 3.01 4.12
CA GLU A 233 24.79 3.47 2.81
C GLU A 233 26.23 3.01 2.51
N ALA A 234 27.02 2.67 3.53
CA ALA A 234 28.39 2.16 3.38
C ALA A 234 28.48 0.65 3.05
N SER A 235 27.36 -0.07 3.05
CA SER A 235 27.30 -1.51 2.76
C SER A 235 26.88 -1.78 1.31
N THR A 236 27.21 -2.97 0.80
CA THR A 236 26.77 -3.38 -0.54
C THR A 236 25.24 -3.43 -0.58
N PHE A 237 24.65 -2.71 -1.54
CA PHE A 237 23.21 -2.62 -1.73
C PHE A 237 22.57 -4.00 -1.89
N ALA A 238 21.64 -4.33 -0.98
CA ALA A 238 20.92 -5.60 -0.95
C ALA A 238 19.42 -5.32 -0.76
N ALA A 239 18.72 -5.10 -1.86
CA ALA A 239 17.29 -4.81 -1.84
C ALA A 239 16.47 -6.08 -1.63
N THR A 240 15.72 -6.14 -0.54
CA THR A 240 14.80 -7.24 -0.21
C THR A 240 13.36 -6.82 -0.52
N PRO A 241 12.51 -7.68 -1.12
CA PRO A 241 11.10 -7.37 -1.31
C PRO A 241 10.40 -7.16 0.05
N ILE A 242 9.57 -6.11 0.15
CA ILE A 242 8.84 -5.78 1.39
C ILE A 242 7.75 -6.84 1.67
N ILE A 243 7.06 -7.29 0.62
CA ILE A 243 6.07 -8.37 0.65
C ILE A 243 6.48 -9.39 -0.42
N SER A 244 6.84 -10.59 0.01
CA SER A 244 7.41 -11.63 -0.88
C SER A 244 6.41 -12.76 -1.16
N ASP A 245 6.17 -13.59 -0.14
CA ASP A 245 5.47 -14.87 -0.14
C ASP A 245 4.06 -14.80 0.46
N LYS A 246 3.60 -13.60 0.79
CA LYS A 246 2.35 -13.35 1.51
C LYS A 246 1.24 -12.92 0.58
N ALA A 247 0.02 -13.32 0.91
CA ALA A 247 -1.21 -12.91 0.24
C ALA A 247 -2.26 -12.45 1.27
N LEU A 248 -3.07 -11.46 0.89
CA LEU A 248 -4.11 -10.89 1.72
C LEU A 248 -5.32 -10.56 0.85
N LEU A 249 -6.44 -11.25 1.07
CA LEU A 249 -7.71 -10.97 0.42
C LEU A 249 -8.57 -10.10 1.33
N ILE A 250 -9.02 -8.95 0.84
CA ILE A 250 -9.83 -8.01 1.61
C ILE A 250 -11.04 -7.49 0.84
N TYR A 251 -12.05 -7.07 1.58
CA TYR A 251 -13.08 -6.17 1.08
C TYR A 251 -12.72 -4.70 1.39
N ASN A 252 -12.42 -3.95 0.33
CA ASN A 252 -12.14 -2.52 0.40
C ASN A 252 -13.29 -1.71 -0.24
N ASN A 253 -13.95 -0.83 0.52
CA ASN A 253 -14.94 0.08 -0.07
C ASN A 253 -14.27 1.43 -0.43
N PRO A 254 -14.19 1.80 -1.72
CA PRO A 254 -13.54 3.04 -2.15
C PRO A 254 -14.27 4.31 -1.69
N GLY A 255 -15.57 4.22 -1.36
CA GLY A 255 -16.35 5.37 -0.88
C GLY A 255 -15.98 5.82 0.53
N ALA A 256 -15.25 4.99 1.29
CA ALA A 256 -14.78 5.26 2.65
C ALA A 256 -15.86 5.78 3.63
N GLY A 257 -17.14 5.51 3.35
CA GLY A 257 -18.28 6.02 4.11
C GLY A 257 -18.19 5.72 5.60
N ILE A 258 -18.76 6.59 6.43
CA ILE A 258 -18.71 6.47 7.90
C ILE A 258 -19.36 5.17 8.39
N PHE A 259 -20.43 4.75 7.72
CA PHE A 259 -21.17 3.53 8.05
C PHE A 259 -20.80 2.32 7.19
N ASP A 260 -20.02 2.53 6.14
CA ASP A 260 -19.69 1.46 5.22
C ASP A 260 -18.60 0.56 5.80
N ALA A 261 -18.86 -0.75 5.74
CA ALA A 261 -17.93 -1.77 6.17
C ALA A 261 -16.73 -1.83 5.22
N THR A 262 -15.51 -1.84 5.77
CA THR A 262 -14.28 -2.04 5.01
C THR A 262 -13.22 -2.68 5.91
N ALA A 263 -12.30 -3.43 5.33
CA ALA A 263 -11.24 -4.13 6.05
C ALA A 263 -10.35 -3.16 6.86
N GLY A 264 -9.92 -2.05 6.25
CA GLY A 264 -9.08 -1.05 6.90
C GLY A 264 -9.19 0.33 6.27
N LYS A 265 -8.77 1.34 7.03
CA LYS A 265 -8.76 2.75 6.60
C LYS A 265 -7.45 3.40 7.05
N THR A 266 -6.99 4.37 6.27
CA THR A 266 -5.85 5.22 6.64
C THR A 266 -6.39 6.54 7.18
N PHE A 267 -6.28 6.77 8.48
CA PHE A 267 -6.68 8.04 9.08
C PHE A 267 -5.57 9.08 8.88
N THR A 268 -5.89 10.21 8.24
CA THR A 268 -4.94 11.30 8.00
C THR A 268 -5.36 12.54 8.77
N TRP A 269 -4.44 13.23 9.44
CA TRP A 269 -4.76 14.46 10.17
C TRP A 269 -4.28 15.68 9.40
N ALA A 270 -5.21 16.51 8.91
CA ALA A 270 -4.89 17.65 8.06
C ALA A 270 -3.94 18.66 8.72
N ALA A 271 -4.16 19.02 9.99
CA ALA A 271 -3.27 19.93 10.72
C ALA A 271 -1.86 19.33 10.97
N GLY A 272 -1.75 18.00 10.93
CA GLY A 272 -0.50 17.26 11.02
C GLY A 272 0.27 17.13 9.71
N GLY A 273 -0.17 17.77 8.61
CA GLY A 273 0.44 17.62 7.28
C GLY A 273 -0.30 16.63 6.37
N GLY A 274 -1.40 16.03 6.86
CA GLY A 274 -2.28 15.19 6.06
C GLY A 274 -1.56 14.01 5.41
N GLU A 275 -1.85 13.79 4.13
CA GLU A 275 -1.27 12.71 3.32
C GLU A 275 0.15 13.03 2.80
N GLY A 276 0.66 14.24 3.10
CA GLY A 276 1.96 14.74 2.67
C GLY A 276 1.88 16.22 2.32
N THR A 277 2.61 17.05 3.05
CA THR A 277 2.77 18.47 2.75
C THR A 277 4.25 18.80 2.71
N ILE A 278 4.66 19.53 1.67
CA ILE A 278 6.04 20.00 1.52
C ILE A 278 6.08 21.49 1.88
N TYR A 279 6.99 21.85 2.78
CA TYR A 279 7.30 23.22 3.14
C TYR A 279 8.69 23.56 2.63
N ARG A 280 8.87 24.80 2.19
CA ARG A 280 10.19 25.36 1.86
C ARG A 280 10.41 26.57 2.74
N TYR A 281 11.53 26.61 3.44
CA TYR A 281 11.95 27.80 4.15
C TYR A 281 13.46 28.01 3.99
N ARG A 282 13.87 29.27 4.15
CA ARG A 282 15.27 29.65 4.18
C ARG A 282 15.78 29.52 5.60
N ASP A 283 16.86 28.77 5.80
CA ASP A 283 17.60 28.76 7.06
C ASP A 283 18.80 29.70 6.94
N ASP A 284 18.64 30.91 7.48
CA ASP A 284 19.68 31.94 7.46
C ASP A 284 20.89 31.57 8.35
N ALA A 285 20.72 30.70 9.35
CA ALA A 285 21.82 30.27 10.20
C ALA A 285 22.73 29.25 9.51
N ARG A 286 22.18 28.46 8.58
CA ARG A 286 22.92 27.45 7.81
C ARG A 286 23.26 27.91 6.39
N HIS A 287 22.79 29.11 5.99
CA HIS A 287 22.85 29.60 4.62
C HIS A 287 22.37 28.53 3.61
N ALA A 288 21.20 27.95 3.89
CA ALA A 288 20.64 26.83 3.15
C ALA A 288 19.14 27.00 2.91
N ASP A 289 18.66 26.52 1.76
CA ASP A 289 17.23 26.34 1.54
C ASP A 289 16.84 24.94 1.99
N VAL A 290 15.91 24.87 2.93
CA VAL A 290 15.47 23.61 3.52
C VAL A 290 14.09 23.25 2.98
N LEU A 291 14.01 22.05 2.39
CA LEU A 291 12.75 21.43 2.02
C LEU A 291 12.36 20.45 3.12
N GLN A 292 11.17 20.63 3.69
CA GLN A 292 10.62 19.76 4.72
C GLN A 292 9.40 19.03 4.19
N HIS A 293 9.42 17.70 4.27
CA HIS A 293 8.23 16.88 4.08
C HIS A 293 7.65 16.52 5.44
N LYS A 294 6.34 16.75 5.61
CA LYS A 294 5.59 16.38 6.81
C LYS A 294 4.31 15.68 6.40
N GLU A 295 4.05 14.54 7.04
CA GLU A 295 2.80 13.81 6.93
C GLU A 295 2.39 13.25 8.29
N GLN A 296 1.09 13.03 8.48
CA GLN A 296 0.59 12.45 9.72
C GLN A 296 -0.58 11.54 9.45
N TRP A 297 -0.34 10.25 9.71
CA TRP A 297 -1.29 9.19 9.39
C TRP A 297 -1.23 8.04 10.39
N ASP A 298 -2.31 7.26 10.42
CA ASP A 298 -2.39 5.95 11.08
C ASP A 298 -3.16 5.00 10.17
N GLN A 299 -2.64 3.78 9.98
CA GLN A 299 -3.37 2.74 9.25
C GLN A 299 -4.04 1.84 10.29
N CYS A 300 -5.34 1.60 10.15
CA CYS A 300 -6.09 0.83 11.16
C CYS A 300 -7.00 -0.21 10.52
N VAL A 301 -7.05 -1.39 11.15
CA VAL A 301 -8.07 -2.41 10.84
C VAL A 301 -9.42 -1.96 11.40
N VAL A 302 -10.38 -1.78 10.51
CA VAL A 302 -11.75 -1.40 10.88
C VAL A 302 -12.58 -2.65 11.13
N ALA A 303 -12.46 -3.67 10.29
CA ALA A 303 -13.12 -4.96 10.46
C ALA A 303 -12.20 -6.09 10.03
N ALA A 304 -11.69 -6.84 11.00
CA ALA A 304 -10.80 -7.97 10.75
C ALA A 304 -11.50 -9.10 9.98
N ASP A 305 -12.80 -9.31 10.20
CA ASP A 305 -13.63 -10.31 9.52
C ASP A 305 -13.71 -10.13 8.00
N LEU A 306 -13.37 -8.94 7.48
CA LEU A 306 -13.35 -8.64 6.04
C LEU A 306 -12.01 -8.94 5.37
N GLY A 307 -11.09 -9.58 6.09
CA GLY A 307 -9.78 -9.97 5.58
C GLY A 307 -9.48 -11.44 5.82
N TYR A 308 -8.75 -12.02 4.87
CA TYR A 308 -8.22 -13.37 4.93
C TYR A 308 -6.75 -13.34 4.52
N PHE A 309 -5.88 -13.86 5.37
CA PHE A 309 -4.43 -13.74 5.20
C PHE A 309 -3.77 -15.10 5.03
N TRP A 310 -2.85 -15.19 4.07
CA TRP A 310 -1.94 -16.32 3.91
C TRP A 310 -0.53 -15.83 4.19
N SER A 311 0.10 -16.42 5.22
CA SER A 311 1.42 -15.96 5.66
C SER A 311 2.55 -16.51 4.82
N ASP A 312 2.34 -17.64 4.16
CA ASP A 312 3.37 -18.37 3.45
C ASP A 312 2.76 -19.21 2.32
N VAL A 313 2.95 -18.74 1.09
CA VAL A 313 2.26 -19.23 -0.10
C VAL A 313 3.23 -19.84 -1.12
N ILE A 314 4.53 -19.72 -0.88
CA ILE A 314 5.60 -20.17 -1.79
C ILE A 314 6.57 -21.03 -0.97
N GLU A 315 7.21 -22.01 -1.59
CA GLU A 315 8.34 -22.73 -0.98
C GLU A 315 9.66 -21.94 -0.99
#